data_AF-A0A6H5G2P8-F1
#
_entry.id   AF-A0A6H5G2P8-F1
#
_cell.length_a   1.000
_cell.length_b   1.000
_cell.length_c   1.000
_cell.angle_alpha   90.00
_cell.angle_beta   90.00
_cell.angle_gamma   90.00
#
_symmetry.space_group_name_H-M   'P 1'
#
loop_
_entity.id
_entity.type
_entity.pdbx_description
1 polymer ?
#
loop_
_entity_poly.entity_id
_entity_poly.type
_entity_poly.pdbx_seq_one_letter_code
_entity_poly.pdbx_strand_id
1 'polypeptide(L)'
;MKAKLISIFSDSEEAKIRQLLQELELGDQKPSQFWRKMKDLAQNRLTDEILKTLWLQRLPTSVQQVLTGNKEAMTSLIITADRIVEITDSRPQVNAAVSGSNPEIARLVQAIENLVSRMNQLEAQPQRSRSRSRPDRSKPRRHRSSTPAQEGLCFYHSTYGDKARKCESPCSRRQPPKN
;
A
#
# COMPACT_ATOMS: atom_id res chain seq x y z
N MET A 1 24.34 -32.49 61.05
CA MET A 1 24.47 -32.67 59.58
C MET A 1 23.13 -32.72 58.85
N LYS A 2 22.09 -33.43 59.37
CA LYS A 2 20.76 -33.49 58.72
C LYS A 2 20.07 -32.13 58.53
N ALA A 3 20.12 -31.23 59.53
CA ALA A 3 19.46 -29.91 59.46
C ALA A 3 20.00 -29.02 58.33
N LYS A 4 21.31 -29.07 58.07
CA LYS A 4 21.96 -28.28 57.02
C LYS A 4 21.63 -28.81 55.62
N LEU A 5 21.52 -30.14 55.48
CA LEU A 5 21.08 -30.78 54.23
C LEU A 5 19.63 -30.45 53.90
N ILE A 6 18.74 -30.48 54.91
CA ILE A 6 17.33 -30.12 54.77
C ILE A 6 17.20 -28.65 54.37
N SER A 7 17.93 -27.74 55.00
CA SER A 7 17.91 -26.30 54.65
C SER A 7 18.32 -26.05 53.20
N ILE A 8 19.44 -26.63 52.74
CA ILE A 8 19.91 -26.45 51.36
C ILE A 8 18.91 -27.03 50.36
N PHE A 9 18.30 -28.17 50.70
CA PHE A 9 17.31 -28.81 49.85
C PHE A 9 16.04 -27.95 49.78
N SER A 10 15.57 -27.40 50.90
CA SER A 10 14.43 -26.48 50.95
C SER A 10 14.68 -25.19 50.18
N ASP A 11 15.86 -24.57 50.30
CA ASP A 11 16.23 -23.38 49.53
C ASP A 11 16.24 -23.67 48.01
N SER A 12 16.76 -24.84 47.61
CA SER A 12 16.74 -25.27 46.21
C SER A 12 15.33 -25.56 45.70
N GLU A 13 14.43 -26.04 46.57
CA GLU A 13 13.03 -26.32 46.22
C GLU A 13 12.20 -25.03 46.09
N GLU A 14 12.39 -24.06 46.97
CA GLU A 14 11.77 -22.74 46.84
C GLU A 14 12.23 -22.01 45.57
N ALA A 15 13.52 -22.13 45.22
CA ALA A 15 14.05 -21.60 43.98
C ALA A 15 13.33 -22.18 42.75
N LYS A 16 13.03 -23.49 42.73
CA LYS A 16 12.28 -24.14 41.63
C LYS A 16 10.85 -23.63 41.51
N ILE A 17 10.17 -23.37 42.63
CA ILE A 17 8.80 -22.79 42.62
C ILE A 17 8.84 -21.35 42.11
N ARG A 18 9.81 -20.54 42.59
CA ARG A 18 10.00 -19.16 42.09
C ARG A 18 10.26 -19.15 40.59
N GLN A 19 11.13 -20.04 40.11
CA GLN A 19 11.40 -20.21 38.69
C GLN A 19 10.12 -20.55 37.89
N LEU A 20 9.28 -21.45 38.39
CA LEU A 20 8.02 -21.81 37.75
C LEU A 20 7.03 -20.63 37.68
N LEU A 21 7.00 -19.77 38.69
CA LEU A 21 6.08 -18.63 38.76
C LEU A 21 6.57 -17.41 37.96
N GLN A 22 7.89 -17.17 37.93
CA GLN A 22 8.48 -15.93 37.39
C GLN A 22 9.21 -16.11 36.07
N GLU A 23 9.93 -17.21 35.85
CA GLU A 23 10.91 -17.34 34.76
C GLU A 23 10.49 -18.33 33.67
N LEU A 24 9.46 -19.15 33.92
CA LEU A 24 9.09 -20.19 32.98
C LEU A 24 8.19 -19.65 31.86
N GLU A 25 8.84 -19.27 30.76
CA GLU A 25 8.18 -18.88 29.51
C GLU A 25 8.06 -20.08 28.55
N LEU A 26 6.99 -20.08 27.73
CA LEU A 26 6.78 -21.10 26.71
C LEU A 26 7.87 -21.04 25.62
N GLY A 27 8.25 -19.83 25.19
CA GLY A 27 9.17 -19.62 24.07
C GLY A 27 8.69 -20.34 22.81
N ASP A 28 9.60 -21.06 22.15
CA ASP A 28 9.31 -21.91 20.97
C ASP A 28 9.01 -23.37 21.35
N GLN A 29 8.79 -23.68 22.63
CA GLN A 29 8.55 -25.05 23.07
C GLN A 29 7.10 -25.48 22.81
N LYS A 30 6.93 -26.77 22.51
CA LYS A 30 5.59 -27.36 22.40
C LYS A 30 4.86 -27.29 23.75
N PRO A 31 3.54 -26.99 23.76
CA PRO A 31 2.72 -27.00 24.97
C PRO A 31 2.87 -28.28 25.83
N SER A 32 3.05 -29.45 25.21
CA SER A 32 3.31 -30.72 25.91
C SER A 32 4.65 -30.79 26.63
N GLN A 33 5.71 -30.30 26.00
CA GLN A 33 7.04 -30.24 26.60
C GLN A 33 7.04 -29.28 27.79
N PHE A 34 6.40 -28.12 27.60
CA PHE A 34 6.23 -27.12 28.63
C PHE A 34 5.46 -27.66 29.85
N TRP A 35 4.35 -28.39 29.62
CA TRP A 35 3.60 -29.04 30.70
C TRP A 35 4.46 -30.04 31.50
N ARG A 36 5.23 -30.89 30.81
CA ARG A 36 6.11 -31.87 31.47
C ARG A 36 7.17 -31.19 32.34
N LYS A 37 7.77 -30.11 31.83
CA LYS A 37 8.75 -29.30 32.57
C LYS A 37 8.12 -28.63 33.79
N MET A 38 6.92 -28.07 33.64
CA MET A 38 6.14 -27.52 34.75
C MET A 38 5.87 -28.58 35.82
N LYS A 39 5.47 -29.79 35.43
CA LYS A 39 5.19 -30.89 36.37
C LYS A 39 6.45 -31.38 37.09
N ASP A 40 7.57 -31.46 36.38
CA ASP A 40 8.88 -31.84 36.94
C ASP A 40 9.44 -30.80 37.91
N LEU A 41 9.20 -29.51 37.66
CA LEU A 41 9.58 -28.43 38.57
C LEU A 41 8.63 -28.34 39.77
N ALA A 42 7.34 -28.62 39.58
CA ALA A 42 6.35 -28.57 40.64
C ALA A 42 6.53 -29.69 41.67
N GLN A 43 7.07 -30.86 41.29
CA GLN A 43 7.36 -32.01 42.18
C GLN A 43 6.29 -32.26 43.25
N ASN A 44 5.01 -32.21 42.86
CA ASN A 44 3.85 -32.43 43.73
C ASN A 44 3.55 -31.33 44.76
N ARG A 45 4.14 -30.14 44.64
CA ARG A 45 3.90 -28.98 45.52
C ARG A 45 2.75 -28.08 45.07
N LEU A 46 2.42 -28.12 43.78
CA LEU A 46 1.28 -27.42 43.20
C LEU A 46 0.22 -28.44 42.83
N THR A 47 -1.05 -28.08 43.02
CA THR A 47 -2.14 -28.92 42.53
C THR A 47 -2.16 -28.89 41.00
N ASP A 48 -2.62 -30.00 40.40
CA ASP A 48 -2.76 -30.08 38.94
C ASP A 48 -3.69 -28.97 38.39
N GLU A 49 -4.64 -28.48 39.19
CA GLU A 49 -5.50 -27.35 38.84
C GLU A 49 -4.76 -26.02 38.75
N ILE A 50 -3.88 -25.71 39.72
CA ILE A 50 -3.04 -24.50 39.68
C ILE A 50 -2.03 -24.60 38.55
N LEU A 51 -1.45 -25.79 38.35
CA LEU A 51 -0.53 -26.02 37.24
C LEU A 51 -1.24 -25.82 35.90
N LYS A 52 -2.49 -26.31 35.77
CA LYS A 52 -3.35 -26.13 34.59
C LYS A 52 -3.63 -24.67 34.30
N THR A 53 -4.01 -23.88 35.30
CA THR A 53 -4.29 -22.44 35.10
C THR A 53 -3.03 -21.69 34.71
N LEU A 54 -1.89 -21.95 35.35
CA LEU A 54 -0.60 -21.35 34.99
C LEU A 54 -0.19 -21.73 33.57
N TRP A 55 -0.33 -23.01 33.20
CA TRP A 55 -0.02 -23.48 31.86
C TRP A 55 -0.87 -22.75 30.82
N LEU A 56 -2.21 -22.72 31.00
CA LEU A 56 -3.12 -22.00 30.11
C LEU A 56 -2.77 -20.51 29.97
N GLN A 57 -2.48 -19.82 31.09
CA GLN A 57 -2.12 -18.39 31.07
C GLN A 57 -0.85 -18.09 30.26
N ARG A 58 0.06 -19.05 30.13
CA ARG A 58 1.34 -18.90 29.42
C ARG A 58 1.28 -19.36 27.96
N LEU A 59 0.17 -19.95 27.50
CA LEU A 59 -0.01 -20.33 26.10
C LEU A 59 -0.38 -19.12 25.21
N PRO A 60 -0.16 -19.19 23.89
CA PRO A 60 -0.65 -18.18 22.96
C PRO A 60 -2.18 -18.04 23.01
N THR A 61 -2.68 -16.82 22.78
CA THR A 61 -4.12 -16.51 22.88
C THR A 61 -5.00 -17.41 22.00
N SER A 62 -4.53 -17.78 20.81
CA SER A 62 -5.23 -18.69 19.90
C SER A 62 -5.50 -20.06 20.53
N VAL A 63 -4.54 -20.59 21.26
CA VAL A 63 -4.64 -21.88 21.97
C VAL A 63 -5.55 -21.72 23.20
N GLN A 64 -5.39 -20.62 23.95
CA GLN A 64 -6.22 -20.34 25.13
C GLN A 64 -7.72 -20.30 24.79
N GLN A 65 -8.11 -19.66 23.69
CA GLN A 65 -9.52 -19.53 23.30
C GLN A 65 -10.21 -20.88 23.06
N VAL A 66 -9.47 -21.87 22.56
CA VAL A 66 -10.02 -23.21 22.29
C VAL A 66 -10.06 -24.06 23.56
N LEU A 67 -9.06 -23.90 24.44
CA LEU A 67 -8.93 -24.73 25.64
C LEU A 67 -9.71 -24.17 26.84
N THR A 68 -9.99 -22.87 26.87
CA THR A 68 -10.73 -22.21 27.96
C THR A 68 -12.18 -22.69 27.96
N GLY A 69 -12.55 -23.49 28.97
CA GLY A 69 -13.89 -24.08 29.11
C GLY A 69 -13.96 -25.57 28.80
N ASN A 70 -12.88 -26.18 28.28
CA ASN A 70 -12.83 -27.62 28.06
C ASN A 70 -12.61 -28.38 29.38
N LYS A 71 -13.51 -29.34 29.66
CA LYS A 71 -13.52 -30.20 30.87
C LYS A 71 -12.83 -31.55 30.66
N GLU A 72 -12.19 -31.76 29.51
CA GLU A 72 -11.43 -32.96 29.22
C GLU A 72 -10.23 -33.15 30.17
N ALA A 73 -9.73 -34.39 30.18
CA ALA A 73 -8.52 -34.75 30.88
C ALA A 73 -7.32 -33.94 30.38
N MET A 74 -6.38 -33.64 31.27
CA MET A 74 -5.19 -32.85 30.98
C MET A 74 -4.39 -33.40 29.78
N THR A 75 -4.28 -34.72 29.66
CA THR A 75 -3.58 -35.37 28.54
C THR A 75 -4.20 -35.01 27.19
N SER A 76 -5.53 -34.98 27.09
CA SER A 76 -6.24 -34.58 25.88
C SER A 76 -6.05 -33.09 25.56
N LEU A 77 -6.07 -32.23 26.59
CA LEU A 77 -5.84 -30.79 26.42
C LEU A 77 -4.44 -30.50 25.89
N ILE A 78 -3.42 -31.21 26.39
CA ILE A 78 -2.04 -31.08 25.95
C ILE A 78 -1.88 -31.48 24.48
N ILE A 79 -2.45 -32.62 24.09
CA ILE A 79 -2.40 -33.10 22.70
C ILE A 79 -3.11 -32.11 21.77
N THR A 80 -4.26 -31.58 22.22
CA THR A 80 -5.03 -30.59 21.47
C THR A 80 -4.25 -29.28 21.32
N ALA A 81 -3.58 -28.82 22.38
CA ALA A 81 -2.73 -27.64 22.35
C ALA A 81 -1.58 -27.78 21.34
N ASP A 82 -0.85 -28.90 21.37
CA ASP A 82 0.23 -29.19 20.42
C ASP A 82 -0.28 -29.14 18.98
N ARG A 83 -1.44 -29.73 18.72
CA ARG A 83 -2.06 -29.74 17.39
C ARG A 83 -2.44 -28.32 16.93
N ILE A 84 -2.97 -27.48 17.82
CA ILE A 84 -3.31 -26.09 17.48
C ILE A 84 -2.03 -25.31 17.13
N VAL A 85 -0.98 -25.43 17.94
CA VAL A 85 0.31 -24.77 17.68
C VAL A 85 0.90 -25.22 16.34
N GLU A 86 0.90 -26.52 16.06
CA GLU A 86 1.36 -27.05 14.77
C GLU A 86 0.55 -26.49 13.59
N ILE A 87 -0.77 -26.33 13.72
CA ILE A 87 -1.61 -25.74 12.67
C ILE A 87 -1.31 -24.24 12.50
N THR A 88 -1.08 -23.51 13.59
CA THR A 88 -0.78 -22.08 13.55
C THR A 88 0.62 -21.77 13.04
N ASP A 89 1.61 -22.63 13.30
CA ASP A 89 2.98 -22.48 12.81
C ASP A 89 3.17 -23.03 11.39
N SER A 90 2.51 -24.13 11.04
CA SER A 90 2.60 -24.74 9.70
C SER A 90 1.80 -23.98 8.66
N ARG A 91 0.82 -23.19 9.09
CA ARG A 91 0.34 -22.11 8.24
C ARG A 91 1.43 -21.05 8.28
N PRO A 92 2.09 -20.69 7.17
CA PRO A 92 2.60 -19.33 7.12
C PRO A 92 1.44 -18.48 7.57
N GLN A 93 1.68 -17.49 8.42
CA GLN A 93 0.81 -16.34 8.39
C GLN A 93 0.84 -15.87 6.93
N VAL A 94 -0.07 -16.42 6.12
CA VAL A 94 -1.05 -15.55 5.52
C VAL A 94 -1.40 -14.65 6.69
N ASN A 95 -0.79 -13.48 6.70
CA ASN A 95 -1.57 -12.30 6.43
C ASN A 95 -2.73 -12.71 5.49
N ALA A 96 -3.72 -13.44 6.02
CA ALA A 96 -5.00 -12.83 6.19
C ALA A 96 -4.62 -11.45 6.73
N ALA A 97 -4.35 -10.52 5.79
CA ALA A 97 -5.17 -9.36 5.65
C ALA A 97 -6.36 -9.63 6.53
N VAL A 98 -6.40 -8.95 7.66
CA VAL A 98 -7.61 -8.78 8.41
C VAL A 98 -8.65 -8.44 7.34
N SER A 99 -9.28 -9.50 6.85
CA SER A 99 -10.38 -9.57 5.91
C SER A 99 -11.67 -9.52 6.72
N GLY A 100 -11.57 -9.06 7.97
CA GLY A 100 -12.27 -7.83 8.31
C GLY A 100 -11.60 -6.65 7.62
N SER A 101 -11.57 -6.62 6.27
CA SER A 101 -11.47 -5.36 5.57
C SER A 101 -12.73 -4.65 6.03
N ASN A 102 -12.62 -3.89 7.11
CA ASN A 102 -13.66 -2.97 7.48
C ASN A 102 -13.83 -2.17 6.18
N PRO A 103 -14.95 -2.33 5.46
CA PRO A 103 -15.10 -1.72 4.13
C PRO A 103 -14.88 -0.22 4.24
N GLU A 104 -15.07 0.34 5.44
CA GLU A 104 -14.71 1.68 5.84
C GLU A 104 -13.20 1.97 5.76
N ILE A 105 -12.32 1.11 6.29
CA ILE A 105 -10.87 1.33 6.22
C ILE A 105 -10.39 1.27 4.76
N ALA A 106 -10.89 0.32 3.96
CA ALA A 106 -10.56 0.25 2.54
C ALA A 106 -11.05 1.50 1.78
N ARG A 107 -12.26 1.98 2.08
CA ARG A 107 -12.80 3.23 1.55
C ARG A 107 -12.01 4.46 2.00
N LEU A 108 -11.59 4.50 3.25
CA LEU A 108 -10.79 5.59 3.81
C LEU A 108 -9.41 5.65 3.17
N VAL A 109 -8.73 4.51 2.99
CA VAL A 109 -7.46 4.43 2.27
C VAL A 109 -7.62 4.92 0.84
N GLN A 110 -8.66 4.46 0.13
CA GLN A 110 -8.92 4.92 -1.23
C GLN A 110 -9.33 6.40 -1.32
N ALA A 111 -10.01 6.93 -0.30
CA ALA A 111 -10.33 8.36 -0.19
C ALA A 111 -9.06 9.19 0.05
N ILE A 112 -8.14 8.71 0.89
CA ILE A 112 -6.84 9.34 1.14
C ILE A 112 -5.99 9.34 -0.13
N GLU A 113 -5.90 8.23 -0.84
CA GLU A 113 -5.18 8.16 -2.13
C GLU A 113 -5.74 9.14 -3.17
N ASN A 114 -7.06 9.24 -3.27
CA ASN A 114 -7.72 10.21 -4.15
C ASN A 114 -7.46 11.66 -3.73
N LEU A 115 -7.44 11.94 -2.43
CA LEU A 115 -7.15 13.27 -1.90
C LEU A 115 -5.71 13.67 -2.17
N VAL A 116 -4.75 12.76 -1.93
CA VAL A 116 -3.32 12.95 -2.24
C VAL A 116 -3.12 13.19 -3.74
N SER A 117 -3.80 12.42 -4.59
CA SER A 117 -3.74 12.62 -6.05
C SER A 117 -4.26 14.01 -6.46
N ARG A 118 -5.36 14.50 -5.85
CA ARG A 118 -5.88 15.85 -6.09
C ARG A 118 -4.97 16.94 -5.56
N MET A 119 -4.35 16.76 -4.39
CA MET A 119 -3.36 17.70 -3.87
C MET A 119 -2.16 17.81 -4.80
N ASN A 120 -1.62 16.68 -5.27
CA ASN A 120 -0.53 16.67 -6.24
C ASN A 120 -0.91 17.37 -7.56
N GLN A 121 -2.16 17.24 -8.02
CA GLN A 121 -2.64 17.96 -9.22
C GLN A 121 -2.79 19.47 -9.01
N LEU A 122 -3.16 19.89 -7.79
CA LEU A 122 -3.26 21.30 -7.42
C LEU A 122 -1.88 21.93 -7.24
N GLU A 123 -0.94 21.22 -6.63
CA GLU A 123 0.47 21.64 -6.50
C GLU A 123 1.19 21.64 -7.85
N ALA A 124 0.91 20.66 -8.71
CA ALA A 124 1.43 20.62 -10.07
C ALA A 124 0.73 21.60 -11.02
N GLN A 125 -0.30 22.32 -10.57
CA GLN A 125 -0.89 23.40 -11.34
C GLN A 125 0.04 24.62 -11.23
N PRO A 126 0.80 24.99 -12.28
CA PRO A 126 1.48 26.26 -12.25
C PRO A 126 0.37 27.31 -12.21
N GLN A 127 0.43 28.22 -11.23
CA GLN A 127 -0.33 29.46 -11.26
C GLN A 127 -0.03 30.13 -12.61
N ARG A 128 -0.82 29.82 -13.64
CA ARG A 128 -0.75 30.48 -14.94
C ARG A 128 -1.44 31.82 -14.75
N SER A 129 -0.78 32.70 -14.02
CA SER A 129 -0.80 34.13 -14.28
C SER A 129 -0.19 34.35 -15.67
N ARG A 130 -0.96 34.00 -16.70
CA ARG A 130 -0.70 34.43 -18.07
C ARG A 130 -1.92 35.18 -18.54
N SER A 131 -1.90 36.46 -18.20
CA SER A 131 -2.45 37.57 -18.95
C SER A 131 -3.01 37.10 -20.30
N ARG A 132 -4.34 36.97 -20.39
CA ARG A 132 -5.02 36.81 -21.67
C ARG A 132 -4.97 38.16 -22.38
N SER A 133 -3.80 38.49 -22.91
CA SER A 133 -3.70 39.51 -23.95
C SER A 133 -4.50 38.99 -25.14
N ARG A 134 -5.60 39.69 -25.44
CA ARG A 134 -6.40 39.51 -26.66
C ARG A 134 -5.44 39.44 -27.86
N PRO A 135 -5.48 38.39 -28.70
CA PRO A 135 -4.86 38.49 -30.01
C PRO A 135 -5.77 39.36 -30.87
N ASP A 136 -5.31 40.58 -31.15
CA ASP A 136 -5.86 41.44 -32.18
C ASP A 136 -5.83 40.68 -33.51
N ARG A 137 -7.01 40.50 -34.12
CA ARG A 137 -7.16 39.94 -35.47
C ARG A 137 -6.80 41.03 -36.48
N SER A 138 -5.55 41.46 -36.51
CA SER A 138 -5.02 42.25 -37.63
C SER A 138 -4.44 41.29 -38.66
N LYS A 139 -5.24 40.93 -39.66
CA LYS A 139 -4.74 40.28 -40.89
C LYS A 139 -3.64 41.16 -41.49
N PRO A 140 -2.39 40.69 -41.65
CA PRO A 140 -1.45 41.43 -42.47
C PRO A 140 -1.90 41.27 -43.92
N ARG A 141 -2.34 42.37 -44.53
CA ARG A 141 -2.40 42.49 -45.99
C ARG A 141 -0.97 42.25 -46.48
N ARG A 142 -0.73 41.05 -47.02
CA ARG A 142 0.48 40.78 -47.82
C ARG A 142 0.46 41.74 -49.00
N HIS A 143 1.14 42.87 -48.87
CA HIS A 143 1.66 43.62 -50.00
C HIS A 143 2.60 42.66 -50.73
N ARG A 144 2.10 42.02 -51.78
CA ARG A 144 2.97 41.41 -52.79
C ARG A 144 3.83 42.55 -53.33
N SER A 145 5.13 42.34 -53.21
CA SER A 145 6.17 43.11 -53.86
C SER A 145 5.74 43.41 -55.30
N SER A 146 5.64 44.70 -55.59
CA SER A 146 5.50 45.25 -56.93
C SER A 146 6.71 44.76 -57.73
N THR A 147 6.54 43.74 -58.57
CA THR A 147 7.42 43.56 -59.72
C THR A 147 7.35 44.84 -60.53
N PRO A 148 8.48 45.43 -60.99
CA PRO A 148 8.47 46.68 -61.73
C PRO A 148 7.45 46.57 -62.85
N ALA A 149 6.43 47.42 -62.81
CA ALA A 149 5.47 47.48 -63.90
C ALA A 149 6.28 47.82 -65.15
N GLN A 150 6.45 46.85 -66.06
CA GLN A 150 6.89 47.17 -67.41
C GLN A 150 5.90 48.22 -67.93
N GLU A 151 6.40 49.43 -68.16
CA GLU A 151 5.61 50.62 -68.48
C GLU A 151 4.56 50.27 -69.54
N GLY A 152 3.29 50.41 -69.17
CA GLY A 152 2.15 50.20 -70.08
C GLY A 152 1.51 48.80 -70.09
N LEU A 153 1.92 47.84 -69.25
CA LEU A 153 1.22 46.55 -69.14
C LEU A 153 0.25 46.49 -67.95
N CYS A 154 -0.96 45.94 -68.14
CA CYS A 154 -1.88 45.67 -67.04
C CYS A 154 -1.38 44.53 -66.15
N PHE A 155 -1.90 44.44 -64.92
CA PHE A 155 -1.53 43.42 -63.92
C PHE A 155 -1.50 41.98 -64.47
N TYR A 156 -2.46 41.63 -65.32
CA TYR A 156 -2.51 40.29 -65.91
C TYR A 156 -1.38 40.04 -66.91
N HIS A 157 -1.03 41.02 -67.75
CA HIS A 157 0.08 40.88 -68.70
C HIS A 157 1.45 41.01 -68.02
N SER A 158 1.57 41.78 -66.94
CA SER A 158 2.82 41.82 -66.16
C SER A 158 3.07 40.52 -65.38
N THR A 159 2.02 39.83 -64.94
CA THR A 159 2.14 38.58 -64.17
C THR A 159 2.21 37.33 -65.06
N TYR A 160 1.46 37.29 -66.17
CA TYR A 160 1.27 36.08 -66.99
C TYR A 160 1.78 36.22 -68.44
N GLY A 161 2.27 37.40 -68.85
CA GLY A 161 2.74 37.65 -70.22
C GLY A 161 1.66 37.41 -71.27
N ASP A 162 2.04 36.89 -72.44
CA ASP A 162 1.13 36.60 -73.57
C ASP A 162 0.13 35.46 -73.30
N LYS A 163 0.21 34.81 -72.14
CA LYS A 163 -0.77 33.80 -71.69
C LYS A 163 -1.91 34.40 -70.88
N ALA A 164 -1.94 35.72 -70.69
CA ALA A 164 -3.00 36.41 -69.96
C ALA A 164 -4.35 36.25 -70.68
N ARG A 165 -5.35 35.71 -69.95
CA ARG A 165 -6.71 35.51 -70.47
C ARG A 165 -7.63 36.72 -70.33
N LYS A 166 -7.19 37.75 -69.60
CA LYS A 166 -7.94 38.97 -69.33
C LYS A 166 -7.02 40.16 -69.51
N CYS A 167 -7.53 41.21 -70.15
CA CYS A 167 -6.83 42.47 -70.37
C CYS A 167 -7.68 43.62 -69.82
N GLU A 168 -7.05 44.51 -69.04
CA GLU A 168 -7.66 45.73 -68.51
C GLU A 168 -6.98 46.94 -69.14
N SER A 169 -7.76 47.97 -69.50
CA SER A 169 -7.23 49.21 -70.05
C SER A 169 -6.73 50.14 -68.94
N PRO A 170 -5.67 50.94 -69.17
CA PRO A 170 -4.82 51.00 -70.36
C PRO A 170 -3.76 49.88 -70.35
N CYS A 171 -3.66 49.12 -71.45
CA CYS A 171 -2.63 48.09 -71.63
C CYS A 171 -2.12 48.09 -73.06
N SER A 172 -0.81 48.18 -73.24
CA SER A 172 -0.14 48.22 -74.55
C SER A 172 -0.27 46.91 -75.35
N ARG A 173 -0.61 45.79 -74.70
CA ARG A 173 -0.84 44.48 -75.35
C ARG A 173 -2.30 44.10 -75.56
N ARG A 174 -3.21 45.07 -75.46
CA ARG A 174 -4.63 44.83 -75.74
C ARG A 174 -4.81 44.50 -77.23
N GLN A 175 -4.99 43.22 -77.57
CA GLN A 175 -5.37 42.82 -78.92
C GLN A 175 -6.86 43.15 -79.16
N PRO A 176 -7.24 43.73 -80.30
CA PRO A 176 -8.66 43.87 -80.67
C PRO A 176 -9.29 42.48 -80.86
N PRO A 177 -10.58 42.31 -80.60
CA PRO A 177 -11.25 41.03 -80.79
C PRO A 177 -11.11 40.58 -82.25
N LYS A 178 -10.65 39.34 -82.45
CA LYS A 178 -10.70 38.68 -83.76
C LYS A 178 -12.16 38.31 -84.02
N ASN A 179 -12.75 38.88 -85.07
CA ASN A 179 -14.02 38.41 -85.64
C ASN A 179 -13.88 36.97 -86.15
#